data_AF-A0A2G5BJ58-F1
#
_entry.id   AF-A0A2G5BJ58-F1
#
_cell.length_a   1.000
_cell.length_b   1.000
_cell.length_c   1.000
_cell.angle_alpha   90.00
_cell.angle_beta   90.00
_cell.angle_gamma   90.00
#
_symmetry.space_group_name_H-M   'P 1'
#
loop_
_entity.id
_entity.type
_entity.pdbx_description
1 polymer ?
#
loop_
_entity_poly.entity_id
_entity_poly.type
_entity_poly.pdbx_seq_one_letter_code
_entity_poly.pdbx_strand_id
1 'polypeptide(L)' 'MSTRSWLYSGMAIRKAYDLGLHRGVSASRGKTPALLSQTDMEIRQRAWWGCYIMDIMVSATLGRPTTIRDFTFDAPYP' A
#
# COMPACT_ATOMS: atom_id res chain seq x y z
N MET A 1 7.31 -20.64 -0.21
CA MET A 1 6.31 -19.67 -0.72
C MET A 1 5.93 -20.04 -2.15
N SER A 2 4.67 -19.91 -2.54
CA SER A 2 4.20 -20.28 -3.89
C SER A 2 4.12 -19.05 -4.81
N THR A 3 4.25 -19.23 -6.13
CA THR A 3 4.00 -18.18 -7.14
C THR A 3 2.67 -17.46 -6.94
N ARG A 4 1.66 -18.16 -6.41
CA ARG A 4 0.35 -17.57 -6.08
C ARG A 4 0.45 -16.44 -5.06
N SER A 5 1.35 -16.55 -4.06
CA SER A 5 1.58 -15.50 -3.06
C SER A 5 2.06 -14.20 -3.70
N TRP A 6 2.92 -14.27 -4.72
CA TRP A 6 3.39 -13.09 -5.46
C TRP A 6 2.28 -12.45 -6.29
N LEU A 7 1.42 -13.26 -6.92
CA LEU A 7 0.24 -12.77 -7.64
C LEU A 7 -0.74 -12.07 -6.70
N TYR A 8 -1.00 -12.65 -5.51
CA TYR A 8 -1.85 -12.02 -4.50
C TYR A 8 -1.26 -10.72 -3.96
N SER A 9 0.05 -10.66 -3.73
CA SER A 9 0.75 -9.41 -3.37
C SER A 9 0.52 -8.32 -4.43
N GLY A 10 0.79 -8.63 -5.70
CA GLY A 10 0.58 -7.68 -6.80
C GLY A 10 -0.87 -7.26 -7.02
N MET A 11 -1.85 -8.09 -6.63
CA MET A 11 -3.27 -7.72 -6.64
C MET A 11 -3.63 -6.80 -5.46
N ALA A 12 -3.14 -7.10 -4.25
CA ALA A 12 -3.37 -6.29 -3.05
C ALA A 12 -2.82 -4.87 -3.25
N ILE A 13 -1.61 -4.74 -3.79
CA ILE A 13 -0.97 -3.45 -4.08
C ILE A 13 -1.81 -2.62 -5.04
N ARG A 14 -2.30 -3.23 -6.12
CA ARG A 14 -3.10 -2.53 -7.12
C ARG A 14 -4.46 -2.10 -6.57
N LYS A 15 -5.04 -2.88 -5.65
CA LYS A 15 -6.20 -2.44 -4.86
C LYS A 15 -5.87 -1.31 -3.90
N ALA A 16 -4.70 -1.32 -3.26
CA ALA A 16 -4.25 -0.21 -2.42
C ALA A 16 -4.04 1.09 -3.23
N TYR A 17 -3.57 0.98 -4.49
CA TYR A 17 -3.50 2.11 -5.42
C TYR A 17 -4.89 2.64 -5.80
N ASP A 18 -5.81 1.75 -6.16
CA ASP A 18 -7.20 2.07 -6.53
C ASP A 18 -7.92 2.83 -5.40
N LEU A 19 -7.69 2.43 -4.15
CA LEU A 19 -8.22 3.09 -2.96
C LEU A 19 -7.47 4.38 -2.56
N GLY A 20 -6.35 4.69 -3.21
CA GLY A 20 -5.54 5.87 -2.89
C GLY A 20 -4.71 5.75 -1.61
N LEU A 21 -4.49 4.54 -1.07
CA LEU A 21 -3.78 4.32 0.20
C LEU A 21 -2.30 4.70 0.13
N HIS A 22 -1.72 4.70 -1.07
CA HIS A 22 -0.35 5.15 -1.37
C HIS A 22 -0.15 6.66 -1.16
N ARG A 23 -1.20 7.43 -0.93
CA ARG A 23 -1.13 8.87 -0.68
C ARG A 23 -1.44 9.15 0.78
N GLY A 24 -0.69 10.06 1.39
CA GLY A 24 -1.03 10.57 2.72
C GLY A 24 -2.44 11.16 2.74
N VAL A 25 -3.19 10.91 3.82
CA VAL A 25 -4.56 11.44 4.00
C VAL A 25 -4.58 12.97 3.98
N SER A 26 -3.49 13.61 4.42
CA SER A 26 -3.29 15.08 4.33
C SER A 26 -3.09 15.59 2.89
N ALA A 27 -2.57 14.75 1.99
CA ALA A 27 -2.28 15.11 0.59
C ALA A 27 -3.47 14.87 -0.36
N SER A 28 -4.56 14.24 0.10
CA SER A 28 -5.82 14.18 -0.63
C SER A 28 -6.48 15.57 -0.62
N ARG A 29 -5.93 16.48 -1.41
CA ARG A 29 -6.25 17.91 -1.49
C ARG A 29 -7.61 18.20 -2.18
N GLY A 30 -8.60 17.31 -2.03
CA GLY A 30 -9.94 17.55 -2.60
C GLY A 30 -10.91 16.37 -2.70
N LYS A 31 -10.58 15.17 -2.21
CA LYS A 31 -11.47 13.99 -2.34
C LYS A 31 -11.61 13.11 -1.11
N THR A 32 -10.93 13.43 -0.01
CA THR A 32 -11.22 12.78 1.28
C THR A 32 -12.44 13.49 1.84
N PRO A 33 -13.56 12.79 2.06
CA PRO A 33 -14.65 13.39 2.78
C PRO A 33 -14.10 13.83 4.14
N ALA A 34 -14.51 14.98 4.64
CA ALA A 34 -14.18 15.52 5.96
C ALA A 34 -14.70 14.63 7.13
N LEU A 35 -14.83 13.31 6.90
CA LEU A 35 -15.57 12.30 7.66
C LEU A 35 -14.72 11.08 8.07
N LEU A 36 -13.46 10.98 7.65
CA LEU A 36 -12.61 9.87 8.10
C LEU A 36 -12.16 10.12 9.55
N SER A 37 -12.46 9.18 10.44
CA SER A 37 -11.94 9.20 11.80
C SER A 37 -10.42 9.05 11.79
N GLN A 38 -9.73 9.53 12.82
CA GLN A 38 -8.30 9.30 13.01
C GLN A 38 -7.97 7.80 12.95
N THR A 39 -8.83 6.95 13.52
CA THR A 39 -8.70 5.49 13.44
C THR A 39 -8.70 4.99 11.99
N ASP A 40 -9.58 5.54 11.13
CA ASP A 40 -9.66 5.12 9.73
C ASP A 40 -8.41 5.56 8.95
N MET A 41 -7.85 6.72 9.30
CA MET A 41 -6.60 7.21 8.71
C MET A 41 -5.43 6.28 9.06
N GLU A 42 -5.33 5.87 10.33
CA GLU A 42 -4.31 4.92 10.79
C GLU A 42 -4.47 3.56 10.13
N ILE A 43 -5.70 3.04 10.02
CA ILE A 43 -5.97 1.75 9.34
C ILE A 43 -5.52 1.81 7.89
N ARG A 44 -5.81 2.90 7.17
CA ARG A 44 -5.41 3.09 5.78
C ARG A 44 -3.89 3.13 5.63
N GLN A 45 -3.21 3.88 6.50
CA GLN A 45 -1.74 3.98 6.49
C GLN A 45 -1.11 2.61 6.79
N ARG A 46 -1.59 1.90 7.81
CA ARG A 46 -1.12 0.55 8.16
C ARG A 46 -1.37 -0.45 7.05
N ALA A 47 -2.52 -0.38 6.37
CA ALA A 47 -2.83 -1.24 5.24
C ALA A 47 -1.86 -1.03 4.07
N TRP A 48 -1.51 0.22 3.75
CA TRP A 48 -0.50 0.52 2.73
C TRP A 48 0.86 -0.08 3.08
N TRP A 49 1.38 0.22 4.29
CA TRP A 49 2.68 -0.27 4.73
C TRP A 49 2.71 -1.79 4.86
N GLY A 50 1.61 -2.42 5.28
CA GLY A 50 1.47 -3.87 5.27
C GLY A 50 1.59 -4.47 3.87
N CYS A 51 0.94 -3.87 2.86
CA CYS A 51 1.10 -4.30 1.47
C CYS A 51 2.55 -4.13 0.98
N TYR A 52 3.19 -3.01 1.32
CA TYR A 52 4.58 -2.73 0.94
C TYR A 52 5.56 -3.77 1.51
N ILE A 53 5.47 -4.04 2.81
CA ILE A 53 6.33 -5.02 3.48
C ILE A 53 6.10 -6.43 2.89
N MET A 54 4.84 -6.81 2.67
CA MET A 54 4.51 -8.12 2.08
C MET A 54 5.07 -8.27 0.66
N ASP A 55 5.02 -7.21 -0.15
CA ASP A 55 5.59 -7.23 -1.51
C ASP A 55 7.09 -7.45 -1.49
N ILE A 56 7.81 -6.77 -0.59
CA ILE A 56 9.24 -6.96 -0.41
C ILE A 56 9.54 -8.39 0.05
N MET A 57 8.86 -8.89 1.08
CA MET A 57 9.13 -10.23 1.62
C MET A 57 8.87 -11.32 0.59
N VAL A 58 7.75 -11.26 -0.13
CA VAL A 58 7.38 -12.26 -1.13
C VAL A 58 8.29 -12.20 -2.34
N SER A 59 8.65 -10.99 -2.79
CA SER A 59 9.56 -10.79 -3.92
C SER A 59 10.98 -11.26 -3.59
N ALA A 60 11.50 -10.91 -2.40
CA ALA A 60 12.79 -11.37 -1.91
C ALA A 60 12.86 -12.90 -1.79
N THR A 61 11.83 -13.53 -1.21
CA THR A 61 11.80 -14.99 -1.03
C THR A 61 11.74 -15.75 -2.36
N LEU A 62 11.18 -15.14 -3.40
CA LEU A 62 11.04 -15.76 -4.72
C LEU A 62 12.11 -15.30 -5.73
N GLY A 63 13.04 -14.42 -5.33
CA GLY A 63 14.04 -13.84 -6.22
C GLY A 63 13.43 -12.99 -7.35
N ARG A 64 12.28 -12.36 -7.11
CA ARG A 64 11.54 -11.54 -8.08
C ARG A 64 11.71 -10.05 -7.79
N PRO A 65 11.54 -9.17 -8.78
CA PRO A 65 11.45 -7.73 -8.53
C PRO A 65 10.18 -7.39 -7.76
N THR A 66 10.26 -6.35 -6.92
CA THR A 66 9.10 -5.76 -6.25
C THR A 66 8.17 -5.07 -7.24
N THR A 67 6.91 -4.99 -6.86
CA THR A 67 5.85 -4.35 -7.64
C THR A 67 5.80 -2.84 -7.39
N ILE A 68 6.16 -2.40 -6.18
CA ILE A 68 6.13 -0.98 -5.79
C ILE A 68 7.46 -0.30 -6.13
N ARG A 69 7.38 0.97 -6.53
CA ARG A 69 8.54 1.86 -6.75
C ARG A 69 8.49 3.01 -5.76
N ASP A 70 9.62 3.46 -5.26
CA ASP A 70 9.66 4.44 -4.17
C ASP A 70 9.06 5.80 -4.54
N PHE A 71 9.11 6.19 -5.81
CA PHE A 71 8.56 7.45 -6.30
C PHE A 71 7.04 7.43 -6.52
N THR A 72 6.37 6.29 -6.36
CA THR A 72 4.94 6.16 -6.68
C THR A 72 4.02 6.35 -5.46
N PHE A 73 4.57 6.63 -4.28
CA PHE A 73 3.79 6.84 -3.06
C PHE A 73 4.33 8.00 -2.22
N ASP A 74 3.41 8.71 -1.56
CA ASP A 74 3.69 9.85 -0.67
C ASP A 74 3.08 9.61 0.73
N ALA A 75 2.90 8.34 1.10
CA ALA A 75 2.37 7.97 2.40
C ALA A 75 3.37 8.35 3.50
N PRO A 76 2.92 9.00 4.60
CA PRO A 76 3.81 9.30 5.72
C PRO A 76 4.35 8.00 6.31
N TYR A 77 5.60 8.05 6.79
CA TYR A 77 6.17 6.97 7.56
C TYR A 77 5.31 6.69 8.80
N PRO A 78 5.18 5.41 9.20
CA PRO A 78 4.42 5.02 10.38
C PRO A 78 5.08 5.50 11.68
#